data_AF-A0A5C4MQ55-F1
#
_entry.id   AF-A0A5C4MQ55-F1
#
_cell.length_a   1.000
_cell.length_b   1.000
_cell.length_c   1.000
_cell.angle_alpha   90.00
_cell.angle_beta   90.00
_cell.angle_gamma   90.00
#
_symmetry.space_group_name_H-M   'P 1'
#
loop_
_entity.id
_entity.type
_entity.pdbx_description
1 polymer ?
#
loop_
_entity_poly.entity_id
_entity_poly.type
_entity_poly.pdbx_seq_one_letter_code
_entity_poly.pdbx_strand_id
1 'polypeptide(L)'
;MAEISDLTTRRARQIAQTFMTAYQRQRNAMRIAGVPSAELAPGDDGETVVADVAACMTVATSLAPGALTPAVLGRMQVAEGDTFMVLRRAAEAYFASEVLRRDLGRSAAEPFLRLRDILPGAA
;
A
#
# COMPACT_ATOMS: atom_id res chain seq x y z
N MET A 1 -3.25 29.72 8.02
CA MET A 1 -3.72 28.32 8.08
C MET A 1 -3.94 27.66 6.71
N ALA A 2 -4.15 28.40 5.60
CA ALA A 2 -4.34 27.81 4.26
C ALA A 2 -3.08 27.18 3.63
N GLU A 3 -1.89 27.78 3.80
CA GLU A 3 -0.65 27.29 3.17
C GLU A 3 -0.22 25.89 3.63
N ILE A 4 -0.39 25.57 4.91
CA ILE A 4 -0.05 24.24 5.45
C ILE A 4 -0.99 23.17 4.87
N SER A 5 -2.28 23.51 4.73
CA SER A 5 -3.29 22.64 4.10
C SER A 5 -2.95 22.35 2.64
N ASP A 6 -2.48 23.35 1.90
CA ASP A 6 -2.09 23.19 0.49
C ASP A 6 -0.81 22.38 0.33
N LEU A 7 0.19 22.58 1.20
CA LEU A 7 1.43 21.81 1.19
C LEU A 7 1.20 20.32 1.52
N THR A 8 0.39 20.01 2.54
CA THR A 8 0.05 18.62 2.87
C THR A 8 -0.74 17.95 1.74
N THR A 9 -1.65 18.68 1.09
CA THR A 9 -2.43 18.16 -0.04
C THR A 9 -1.53 17.88 -1.24
N ARG A 10 -0.63 18.81 -1.61
CA ARG A 10 0.35 18.58 -2.69
C ARG A 10 1.25 17.37 -2.41
N ARG A 11 1.72 17.23 -1.16
CA ARG A 11 2.53 16.09 -0.74
C ARG A 11 1.77 14.78 -0.82
N ALA A 12 0.50 14.76 -0.40
CA ALA A 12 -0.37 13.59 -0.54
C ALA A 12 -0.50 13.16 -2.01
N ARG A 13 -0.76 14.10 -2.92
CA ARG A 13 -0.83 13.80 -4.36
C ARG A 13 0.48 13.26 -4.91
N GLN A 14 1.61 13.87 -4.56
CA GLN A 14 2.92 13.43 -5.02
C GLN A 14 3.24 11.99 -4.57
N ILE A 15 2.96 11.67 -3.30
CA ILE A 15 3.15 10.32 -2.77
C ILE A 15 2.20 9.36 -3.46
N ALA A 16 0.92 9.71 -3.63
CA ALA A 16 -0.06 8.88 -4.29
C ALA A 16 0.34 8.53 -5.73
N GLN A 17 0.76 9.53 -6.51
CA GLN A 17 1.24 9.35 -7.88
C GLN A 17 2.48 8.45 -7.96
N THR A 18 3.44 8.67 -7.06
CA THR A 18 4.67 7.87 -7.00
C THR A 18 4.36 6.42 -6.67
N PHE A 19 3.51 6.21 -5.66
CA PHE A 19 3.05 4.89 -5.23
C PHE A 19 2.29 4.17 -6.36
N MET A 20 1.28 4.82 -6.98
CA MET A 20 0.48 4.18 -8.03
C MET A 20 1.29 3.85 -9.28
N THR A 21 2.26 4.69 -9.63
CA THR A 21 3.18 4.41 -10.74
C THR A 21 4.02 3.16 -10.44
N ALA A 22 4.58 3.05 -9.24
CA ALA A 22 5.36 1.89 -8.83
C ALA A 22 4.47 0.63 -8.74
N TYR A 23 3.28 0.75 -8.16
CA TYR A 23 2.29 -0.31 -8.05
C TYR A 23 1.88 -0.88 -9.40
N GLN A 24 1.52 -0.02 -10.36
CA GLN A 24 1.12 -0.46 -11.70
C GLN A 24 2.27 -1.18 -12.43
N ARG A 25 3.50 -0.68 -12.29
CA ARG A 25 4.69 -1.35 -12.85
C ARG A 25 4.88 -2.73 -12.22
N GLN A 26 4.80 -2.83 -10.90
CA GLN A 26 4.95 -4.09 -10.18
C GLN A 26 3.86 -5.10 -10.56
N ARG A 27 2.59 -4.68 -10.54
CA ARG A 27 1.45 -5.51 -10.94
C ARG A 27 1.58 -6.06 -12.36
N ASN A 28 1.98 -5.20 -13.31
CA ASN A 28 2.19 -5.62 -14.69
C ASN A 28 3.32 -6.65 -14.83
N ALA A 29 4.44 -6.42 -14.14
CA ALA A 29 5.57 -7.36 -14.14
C ALA A 29 5.15 -8.73 -13.58
N MET A 30 4.38 -8.74 -12.51
CA MET A 30 3.87 -9.95 -11.88
C MET A 30 2.86 -10.71 -12.76
N ARG A 31 1.97 -9.99 -13.44
CA ARG A 31 1.03 -10.59 -14.38
C ARG A 31 1.75 -11.29 -15.54
N ILE A 32 2.84 -10.70 -16.04
CA ILE A 32 3.67 -11.28 -17.10
C ILE A 32 4.44 -12.51 -16.58
N ALA A 33 4.96 -12.43 -15.36
CA ALA A 33 5.75 -13.51 -14.75
C ALA A 33 4.89 -14.71 -14.27
N GLY A 34 3.56 -14.61 -14.29
CA GLY A 34 2.66 -15.69 -13.87
C GLY A 34 2.85 -16.05 -12.40
N VAL A 35 2.85 -15.03 -11.52
CA VAL A 35 3.28 -15.18 -10.11
C VAL A 35 2.54 -16.32 -9.39
N PRO A 36 3.26 -17.28 -8.79
CA PRO A 36 2.69 -18.47 -8.16
C PRO A 36 2.52 -18.33 -6.64
N SER A 37 2.10 -17.17 -6.12
CA SER A 37 1.94 -16.99 -4.67
C SER A 37 0.49 -17.27 -4.24
N ALA A 38 0.24 -18.48 -3.76
CA ALA A 38 -1.05 -18.95 -3.27
C ALA A 38 -1.02 -19.01 -1.74
N GLU A 39 -1.65 -18.01 -1.09
CA GLU A 39 -2.22 -18.05 0.28
C GLU A 39 -2.81 -16.66 0.62
N LEU A 40 -3.66 -16.15 -0.28
CA LEU A 40 -4.64 -15.10 0.03
C LEU A 40 -6.02 -15.76 0.22
N ALA A 41 -7.01 -15.02 0.70
CA ALA A 41 -8.19 -15.60 1.31
C ALA A 41 -8.91 -16.59 0.36
N PRO A 42 -9.51 -17.68 0.89
CA PRO A 42 -10.29 -18.61 0.07
C PRO A 42 -11.42 -17.85 -0.63
N GLY A 43 -11.35 -17.74 -1.96
CA GLY A 43 -12.31 -16.98 -2.78
C GLY A 43 -11.70 -15.87 -3.62
N ASP A 44 -10.44 -15.51 -3.39
CA ASP A 44 -9.72 -14.53 -4.22
C ASP A 44 -9.35 -15.12 -5.58
N ASP A 45 -9.62 -14.36 -6.65
CA ASP A 45 -9.14 -14.71 -7.99
C ASP A 45 -7.65 -14.38 -8.15
N GLY A 46 -7.03 -14.97 -9.18
CA GLY A 46 -5.61 -14.75 -9.44
C GLY A 46 -5.23 -13.28 -9.70
N GLU A 47 -6.17 -12.44 -10.12
CA GLU A 47 -5.91 -11.02 -10.36
C GLU A 47 -5.88 -10.23 -9.04
N THR A 48 -6.75 -10.58 -8.11
CA THR A 48 -6.78 -10.06 -6.73
C THR A 48 -5.49 -10.41 -6.01
N VAL A 49 -5.04 -11.66 -6.15
CA VAL A 49 -3.76 -12.12 -5.61
C VAL A 49 -2.59 -11.29 -6.15
N VAL A 50 -2.53 -11.10 -7.47
CA VAL A 50 -1.49 -10.29 -8.11
C VAL A 50 -1.56 -8.83 -7.64
N ALA A 51 -2.75 -8.28 -7.47
CA ALA A 51 -2.94 -6.92 -6.98
C ALA A 51 -2.45 -6.74 -5.53
N ASP A 52 -2.78 -7.65 -4.63
CA ASP A 52 -2.40 -7.55 -3.21
C ASP A 52 -0.89 -7.70 -3.01
N VAL A 53 -0.28 -8.71 -3.64
CA VAL A 53 1.16 -8.90 -3.55
C VAL A 53 1.91 -7.71 -4.16
N ALA A 54 1.46 -7.19 -5.32
CA ALA A 54 2.07 -6.02 -5.94
C ALA A 54 1.96 -4.77 -5.06
N ALA A 55 0.80 -4.56 -4.43
CA ALA A 55 0.59 -3.45 -3.52
C ALA A 55 1.50 -3.58 -2.29
N CYS A 56 1.61 -4.77 -1.71
CA CYS A 56 2.48 -5.03 -0.57
C CYS A 56 3.97 -4.83 -0.89
N MET A 57 4.45 -5.38 -2.01
CA MET A 57 5.83 -5.16 -2.46
C MET A 57 6.13 -3.68 -2.71
N THR A 58 5.16 -2.95 -3.26
CA THR A 58 5.31 -1.52 -3.51
C THR A 58 5.42 -0.76 -2.19
N VAL A 59 4.55 -1.03 -1.21
CA VAL A 59 4.67 -0.44 0.14
C VAL A 59 6.05 -0.71 0.75
N ALA A 60 6.51 -1.96 0.68
CA ALA A 60 7.79 -2.38 1.29
C ALA A 60 9.02 -1.70 0.65
N THR A 61 8.93 -1.30 -0.62
CA THR A 61 10.09 -0.83 -1.40
C THR A 61 10.05 0.65 -1.76
N SER A 62 8.88 1.28 -1.82
CA SER A 62 8.73 2.65 -2.33
C SER A 62 8.31 3.67 -1.29
N LEU A 63 7.81 3.26 -0.12
CA LEU A 63 7.32 4.20 0.90
C LEU A 63 8.39 4.44 1.96
N ALA A 64 8.90 5.67 2.01
CA ALA A 64 9.85 6.08 3.03
C ALA A 64 9.17 6.09 4.42
N PRO A 65 9.88 5.71 5.51
CA PRO A 65 9.30 5.57 6.85
C PRO A 65 8.56 6.80 7.40
N GLY A 66 8.82 8.01 6.90
CA GLY A 66 8.17 9.25 7.33
C GLY A 66 7.21 9.89 6.30
N ALA A 67 6.92 9.23 5.18
CA ALA A 67 6.11 9.83 4.11
C ALA A 67 4.61 9.83 4.42
N LEU A 68 4.11 8.82 5.13
CA LEU A 68 2.69 8.58 5.37
C LEU A 68 2.32 8.96 6.79
N THR A 69 2.02 10.24 7.03
CA THR A 69 1.50 10.72 8.33
C THR A 69 -0.03 10.70 8.35
N PRO A 70 -0.70 10.73 9.52
CA PRO A 70 -2.16 10.79 9.59
C PRO A 70 -2.75 11.95 8.78
N ALA A 71 -2.10 13.10 8.80
CA ALA A 71 -2.52 14.27 8.02
C ALA A 71 -2.40 14.05 6.51
N VAL A 72 -1.31 13.42 6.05
CA VAL A 72 -1.11 13.09 4.62
C VAL A 72 -2.12 12.04 4.18
N LEU A 73 -2.34 10.99 4.98
CA LEU A 73 -3.30 9.94 4.67
C LEU A 73 -4.75 10.45 4.68
N GLY A 74 -5.12 11.30 5.64
CA GLY A 74 -6.43 11.96 5.63
C GLY A 74 -6.64 12.84 4.39
N ARG A 75 -5.60 13.54 3.93
CA ARG A 75 -5.66 14.30 2.66
C ARG A 75 -5.69 13.40 1.44
N MET A 76 -4.93 12.31 1.44
CA MET A 76 -4.94 11.32 0.37
C MET A 76 -6.30 10.64 0.25
N GLN A 77 -6.96 10.32 1.36
CA GLN A 77 -8.30 9.75 1.35
C GLN A 77 -9.32 10.66 0.66
N VAL A 78 -9.23 11.98 0.89
CA VAL A 78 -10.13 12.97 0.28
C VAL A 78 -9.78 13.26 -1.18
N ALA A 79 -8.49 13.41 -1.49
CA ALA A 79 -8.04 13.89 -2.79
C ALA A 79 -7.73 12.75 -3.79
N GLU A 80 -7.35 11.57 -3.30
CA GLU A 80 -6.77 10.45 -4.06
C GLU A 80 -7.33 9.11 -3.52
N GLY A 81 -8.66 9.03 -3.39
CA GLY A 81 -9.36 7.95 -2.70
C GLY A 81 -9.01 6.53 -3.21
N ASP A 82 -8.85 6.36 -4.52
CA ASP A 82 -8.47 5.07 -5.11
C ASP A 82 -7.09 4.60 -4.63
N THR A 83 -6.11 5.52 -4.57
CA THR A 83 -4.77 5.21 -4.07
C THR A 83 -4.81 4.84 -2.60
N PHE A 84 -5.59 5.58 -1.81
CA PHE A 84 -5.80 5.28 -0.41
C PHE A 84 -6.39 3.87 -0.21
N MET A 85 -7.34 3.46 -1.04
CA MET A 85 -7.92 2.11 -1.00
C MET A 85 -6.90 1.01 -1.29
N VAL A 86 -6.00 1.23 -2.25
CA VAL A 86 -4.91 0.26 -2.53
C VAL A 86 -3.96 0.15 -1.35
N LEU A 87 -3.58 1.27 -0.71
CA LEU A 87 -2.75 1.25 0.50
C LEU A 87 -3.44 0.52 1.67
N ARG A 88 -4.74 0.74 1.85
CA ARG A 88 -5.52 0.08 2.89
C ARG A 88 -5.58 -1.43 2.65
N ARG A 89 -5.89 -1.86 1.42
CA ARG A 89 -5.89 -3.28 1.03
C ARG A 89 -4.53 -3.94 1.19
N ALA A 90 -3.45 -3.25 0.82
CA ALA A 90 -2.09 -3.75 1.04
C ALA A 90 -1.81 -4.01 2.53
N ALA A 91 -2.21 -3.08 3.40
CA ALA A 91 -2.07 -3.28 4.84
C ALA A 91 -2.92 -4.46 5.33
N GLU A 92 -4.19 -4.54 4.93
CA GLU A 92 -5.10 -5.65 5.26
C GLU A 92 -4.53 -7.01 4.81
N ALA A 93 -4.08 -7.13 3.55
CA ALA A 93 -3.50 -8.34 2.99
C ALA A 93 -2.22 -8.77 3.71
N TYR A 94 -1.32 -7.81 4.02
CA TYR A 94 -0.10 -8.09 4.78
C TYR A 94 -0.40 -8.63 6.19
N PHE A 95 -1.40 -8.10 6.89
CA PHE A 95 -1.79 -8.59 8.22
C PHE A 95 -2.64 -9.86 8.18
N ALA A 96 -3.36 -10.13 7.10
CA ALA A 96 -4.15 -11.34 6.93
C ALA A 96 -3.31 -12.57 6.54
N SER A 97 -2.23 -12.41 5.76
CA SER A 97 -1.45 -13.53 5.21
C SER A 97 -0.10 -13.73 5.88
N GLU A 98 0.12 -14.90 6.50
CA GLU A 98 1.44 -15.25 7.05
C GLU A 98 2.50 -15.44 5.96
N VAL A 99 2.12 -15.99 4.80
CA VAL A 99 3.01 -16.19 3.66
C VAL A 99 3.55 -14.86 3.15
N LEU A 100 2.68 -13.85 2.94
CA LEU A 100 3.14 -12.51 2.55
C LEU A 100 4.16 -11.92 3.55
N ARG A 101 3.92 -12.10 4.86
CA ARG A 101 4.87 -11.62 5.88
C ARG A 101 6.20 -12.37 5.84
N ARG A 102 6.16 -13.67 5.57
CA ARG A 102 7.35 -14.51 5.45
C ARG A 102 8.16 -14.12 4.21
N ASP A 103 7.50 -13.99 3.06
CA ASP A 103 8.11 -13.72 1.76
C ASP A 103 8.69 -12.31 1.66
N LEU A 104 8.00 -11.30 2.21
CA LEU A 104 8.50 -9.93 2.24
C LEU A 104 9.58 -9.70 3.31
N GLY A 105 9.69 -10.61 4.28
CA GLY A 105 10.68 -10.59 5.34
C GLY A 105 10.47 -9.48 6.38
N ARG A 106 11.29 -9.49 7.43
CA ARG A 106 11.18 -8.55 8.57
C ARG A 106 11.38 -7.09 8.18
N SER A 107 12.19 -6.80 7.16
CA SER A 107 12.47 -5.43 6.72
C SER A 107 11.24 -4.74 6.12
N ALA A 108 10.29 -5.52 5.58
CA ALA A 108 9.04 -4.99 5.06
C ALA A 108 8.02 -4.68 6.17
N ALA A 109 8.20 -5.24 7.38
CA ALA A 109 7.21 -5.12 8.44
C ALA A 109 7.03 -3.69 8.98
N GLU A 110 8.12 -2.92 9.03
CA GLU A 110 8.09 -1.57 9.59
C GLU A 110 7.16 -0.61 8.81
N PRO A 111 7.21 -0.53 7.46
CA PRO A 111 6.23 0.21 6.66
C PRO A 111 4.76 -0.16 6.97
N PHE A 112 4.44 -1.44 7.09
CA PHE A 112 3.06 -1.88 7.36
C PHE A 112 2.61 -1.61 8.79
N LEU A 113 3.50 -1.75 9.78
CA LEU A 113 3.20 -1.38 11.17
C LEU A 113 2.90 0.12 11.26
N ARG A 114 3.71 0.97 10.61
CA ARG A 114 3.45 2.42 10.55
C ARG A 114 2.14 2.74 9.82
N LEU A 115 1.83 2.04 8.73
CA LEU A 115 0.54 2.17 8.06
C LEU A 115 -0.61 1.80 9.00
N ARG A 116 -0.47 0.71 9.78
CA ARG A 116 -1.49 0.27 10.74
C ARG A 116 -1.77 1.31 11.82
N ASP A 117 -0.72 1.92 12.37
CA ASP A 117 -0.83 2.93 13.43
C ASP A 117 -1.55 4.21 12.96
N ILE A 118 -1.67 4.39 11.64
CA ILE A 118 -2.14 5.63 11.02
C ILE A 118 -3.45 5.42 10.24
N LEU A 119 -3.72 4.23 9.73
CA LEU A 119 -4.98 3.88 9.07
C LEU A 119 -6.08 3.66 10.13
N PRO A 120 -7.18 4.42 10.09
CA PRO A 120 -8.28 4.22 11.02
C PRO A 120 -8.92 2.84 10.84
N GLY A 121 -9.09 2.09 11.94
CA GLY A 121 -9.78 0.79 11.96
C GLY A 121 -8.90 -0.45 11.83
N ALA A 122 -7.57 -0.34 11.96
CA ALA A 122 -6.65 -1.48 11.89
C ALA A 122 -6.35 -2.14 13.26
N ALA A 123 -7.35 -2.15 14.15
CA ALA A 123 -7.32 -2.78 15.48
C ALA A 123 -8.41 -3.86 15.57
#